data_AF-A0A550CU61-F1
#
_entry.id   AF-A0A550CU61-F1
#
_cell.length_a   1.000
_cell.length_b   1.000
_cell.length_c   1.000
_cell.angle_alpha   90.00
_cell.angle_beta   90.00
_cell.angle_gamma   90.00
#
_symmetry.space_group_name_H-M   'P 1'
#
loop_
_entity.id
_entity.type
_entity.pdbx_description
1 polymer ?
#
loop_
_entity_poly.entity_id
_entity_poly.type
_entity_poly.pdbx_seq_one_letter_code
_entity_poly.pdbx_strand_id
1 'polypeptide(L)'
;MSAPVNGSAAVLDPPAPSHAGGKLETSSSDRGYPAITHFAVASAILLPVACIPYFVYRRRIRSLEQQVRRLNATLLNLQDDMTGYVRQQAASSQRVHAQTASSFQTLSRDLDSLRLQMNEDVSVNMERSHGAARDADQIIAALQVHASLIRSLGVSVADIANFMHDQELRLGLSAPGGSLKLDELRRVAVRMRELKDPAFAKTASKDSLQYSH
;
A
#
# COMPACT_ATOMS: atom_id res chain seq x y z
N MET A 1 -17.30 33.84 8.41
CA MET A 1 -17.60 35.29 8.30
C MET A 1 -18.88 35.43 7.50
N SER A 2 -20.02 35.50 8.19
CA SER A 2 -21.33 35.85 7.62
C SER A 2 -22.11 36.61 8.70
N ALA A 3 -22.74 37.70 8.28
CA ALA A 3 -23.16 38.85 9.09
C ALA A 3 -24.36 38.61 10.03
N PRO A 4 -24.52 39.43 11.09
CA PRO A 4 -25.76 39.52 11.84
C PRO A 4 -26.80 40.34 11.06
N VAL A 5 -27.97 39.76 10.80
CA VAL A 5 -29.14 40.47 10.27
C VAL A 5 -29.85 41.18 11.43
N ASN A 6 -29.61 42.48 11.49
CA ASN A 6 -30.37 43.47 12.24
C ASN A 6 -31.67 43.77 11.46
N GLY A 7 -32.83 43.49 12.05
CA GLY A 7 -34.14 43.96 11.59
C GLY A 7 -34.90 44.47 12.82
N SER A 8 -34.77 45.75 13.18
CA SER A 8 -35.45 46.92 12.61
C SER A 8 -36.98 46.87 12.77
N ALA A 9 -37.42 47.60 13.79
CA ALA A 9 -38.57 48.50 13.82
C ALA A 9 -39.98 48.00 13.40
N ALA A 10 -40.87 47.90 14.39
CA ALA A 10 -42.26 48.35 14.26
C ALA A 10 -42.79 48.75 15.65
N VAL A 11 -42.50 50.01 16.00
CA VAL A 11 -43.27 50.80 16.96
C VAL A 11 -44.67 50.99 16.39
N LEU A 12 -45.72 50.61 17.12
CA LEU A 12 -47.10 51.03 16.84
C LEU A 12 -47.81 51.35 18.16
N ASP A 13 -48.52 52.46 18.12
CA ASP A 13 -49.03 53.27 19.23
C ASP A 13 -50.03 52.58 20.19
N PRO A 14 -50.07 53.03 21.46
CA PRO A 14 -51.21 52.81 22.35
C PRO A 14 -52.30 53.90 22.15
N PRO A 15 -53.59 53.54 21.99
CA PRO A 15 -54.66 54.53 21.98
C PRO A 15 -55.01 55.00 23.40
N ALA A 16 -55.07 56.32 23.54
CA ALA A 16 -55.40 57.07 24.74
C ALA A 16 -56.86 56.85 25.22
N PRO A 17 -57.13 57.07 26.52
CA PRO A 17 -58.45 56.93 27.13
C PRO A 17 -59.34 58.16 26.86
N SER A 18 -60.53 57.96 26.29
CA SER A 18 -61.56 59.01 26.23
C SER A 18 -62.47 58.93 27.46
N HIS A 19 -62.29 59.92 28.34
CA HIS A 19 -63.29 60.32 29.30
C HIS A 19 -64.41 61.07 28.57
N ALA A 20 -65.64 60.57 28.65
CA ALA A 20 -66.84 61.37 28.41
C ALA A 20 -67.79 61.12 29.58
N GLY A 21 -67.92 62.14 30.44
CA GLY A 21 -68.86 62.15 31.53
C GLY A 21 -70.30 62.19 31.02
N GLY A 22 -71.13 61.33 31.60
CA GLY A 22 -72.57 61.34 31.48
C GLY A 22 -73.18 61.04 32.85
N LYS A 23 -73.22 62.05 33.71
CA LYS A 23 -74.00 62.07 34.95
C LYS A 23 -75.44 62.41 34.55
N LEU A 24 -76.39 61.53 34.82
CA LEU A 24 -77.74 61.94 35.24
C LEU A 24 -78.47 60.79 35.89
N GLU A 25 -78.62 60.97 37.19
CA GLU A 25 -79.46 60.21 38.09
C GLU A 25 -80.92 60.32 37.66
N THR A 26 -81.61 59.18 37.55
CA THR A 26 -83.04 59.13 37.85
C THR A 26 -83.30 57.85 38.64
N SER A 27 -83.38 58.03 39.95
CA SER A 27 -83.93 57.10 40.92
C SER A 27 -85.36 56.70 40.55
N SER A 28 -85.56 55.44 40.17
CA SER A 28 -86.88 54.81 40.17
C SER A 28 -86.77 53.47 40.90
N SER A 29 -87.10 53.49 42.19
CA SER A 29 -87.31 52.28 42.97
C SER A 29 -88.64 51.61 42.57
N ASP A 30 -88.62 50.29 42.65
CA ASP A 30 -89.76 49.41 42.94
C ASP A 30 -90.78 49.12 41.84
N ARG A 31 -90.42 48.13 41.03
CA ARG A 31 -90.88 46.73 41.24
C ARG A 31 -89.84 45.80 40.62
N GLY A 32 -88.85 45.42 41.44
CA GLY A 32 -87.68 44.63 41.05
C GLY A 32 -88.04 43.23 40.59
N TYR A 33 -88.30 43.09 39.29
CA TYR A 33 -88.22 41.81 38.61
C TYR A 33 -86.80 41.27 38.73
N PRO A 34 -86.62 39.96 39.01
CA PRO A 34 -85.33 39.40 39.35
C PRO A 34 -84.47 39.16 38.08
N ALA A 35 -84.28 40.17 37.23
CA ALA A 35 -83.44 40.07 36.02
C ALA A 35 -82.00 39.67 36.36
N ILE A 36 -81.48 40.17 37.49
CA ILE A 36 -80.15 39.82 38.00
C ILE A 36 -80.07 38.32 38.33
N THR A 37 -81.13 37.70 38.86
CA THR A 37 -81.10 36.26 39.17
C THR A 37 -81.17 35.42 37.90
N HIS A 38 -81.92 35.85 36.88
CA HIS A 38 -81.93 35.17 35.58
C HIS A 38 -80.58 35.28 34.85
N PHE A 39 -79.89 36.43 34.91
CA PHE A 39 -78.51 36.57 34.42
C PHE A 39 -77.51 35.74 35.22
N ALA A 40 -77.65 35.70 36.54
CA ALA A 40 -76.81 34.86 37.41
C ALA A 40 -77.00 33.37 37.09
N VAL A 41 -78.23 32.91 36.87
CA VAL A 41 -78.52 31.52 36.50
C VAL A 41 -78.02 31.21 35.10
N ALA A 42 -78.25 32.09 34.11
CA ALA A 42 -77.77 31.88 32.75
C ALA A 42 -76.23 31.86 32.67
N SER A 43 -75.55 32.76 33.38
CA SER A 43 -74.08 32.77 33.48
C SER A 43 -73.55 31.56 34.24
N ALA A 44 -74.20 31.11 35.31
CA ALA A 44 -73.82 29.88 36.02
C ALA A 44 -73.87 28.62 35.14
N ILE A 45 -74.74 28.60 34.12
CA ILE A 45 -74.84 27.49 33.15
C ILE A 45 -73.89 27.68 31.97
N LEU A 46 -73.77 28.90 31.43
CA LEU A 46 -72.89 29.18 30.29
C LEU A 46 -71.40 29.16 30.64
N LEU A 47 -71.04 29.58 31.86
CA LEU A 47 -69.66 29.61 32.34
C LEU A 47 -68.98 28.24 32.28
N PRO A 48 -69.52 27.13 32.84
CA PRO A 48 -68.88 25.83 32.74
C PRO A 48 -68.77 25.35 31.28
N VAL A 49 -69.79 25.61 30.45
CA VAL A 49 -69.76 25.24 29.02
C VAL A 49 -68.64 25.97 28.28
N ALA A 50 -68.38 27.25 28.59
CA ALA A 50 -67.27 28.02 28.02
C ALA A 50 -65.91 27.69 28.66
N CYS A 51 -65.87 27.33 29.94
CA CYS A 51 -64.63 27.06 30.67
C CYS A 51 -64.02 25.68 30.34
N ILE A 52 -64.84 24.64 30.14
CA ILE A 52 -64.35 23.29 29.82
C ILE A 52 -63.35 23.28 28.65
N PRO A 53 -63.67 23.83 27.45
CA PRO A 53 -62.73 23.83 26.34
C PRO A 53 -61.45 24.59 26.67
N TYR A 54 -61.54 25.72 27.39
CA TYR A 54 -60.36 26.48 27.82
C TYR A 54 -59.43 25.65 28.72
N PHE A 55 -59.98 24.92 29.69
CA PHE A 55 -59.16 24.04 30.55
C PHE A 55 -58.52 22.90 29.77
N VAL A 56 -59.23 22.29 28.81
CA VAL A 56 -58.69 21.23 27.95
C VAL A 56 -57.52 21.77 27.11
N TYR A 57 -57.68 22.93 26.47
CA TYR A 57 -56.61 23.58 25.71
C TYR A 57 -55.41 23.90 26.59
N ARG A 58 -55.62 24.45 27.79
CA ARG A 58 -54.54 24.76 28.73
C ARG A 58 -53.76 23.52 29.15
N ARG A 59 -54.44 22.39 29.34
CA ARG A 59 -53.79 21.09 29.63
C ARG A 59 -52.97 20.59 28.44
N ARG A 60 -53.50 20.71 27.22
CA ARG A 60 -52.80 20.32 25.98
C ARG A 60 -51.55 21.17 25.74
N ILE A 61 -51.63 22.49 25.90
CA ILE A 61 -50.49 23.40 25.74
C ILE A 61 -49.36 23.02 26.71
N ARG A 62 -49.68 22.79 27.98
CA ARG A 62 -48.67 22.34 28.97
C ARG A 62 -48.03 21.00 28.59
N SER A 63 -48.81 20.06 28.06
CA SER A 63 -48.27 18.77 27.59
C SER A 63 -47.33 18.96 26.40
N LEU A 64 -47.69 19.82 25.45
CA LEU A 64 -46.89 20.11 24.27
C LEU A 64 -45.59 20.81 24.66
N GLU A 65 -45.64 21.80 25.57
CA GLU A 65 -44.46 22.46 26.13
C GLU A 65 -43.51 21.46 26.81
N GLN A 66 -44.04 20.50 27.57
CA GLN A 66 -43.24 19.45 28.19
C GLN A 66 -42.59 18.54 27.14
N GLN A 67 -43.31 18.18 26.07
CA GLN A 67 -42.77 17.39 24.97
C GLN A 67 -41.66 18.14 24.21
N VAL A 68 -41.86 19.44 23.92
CA VAL A 68 -40.84 20.29 23.28
C VAL A 68 -39.60 20.39 24.16
N ARG A 69 -39.76 20.56 25.48
CA ARG A 69 -38.61 20.58 26.41
C ARG A 69 -37.86 19.25 26.44
N ARG A 70 -38.59 18.11 26.43
CA ARG A 70 -37.97 16.77 26.37
C ARG A 70 -37.22 16.56 25.06
N LEU A 71 -37.83 16.93 23.93
CA LEU A 71 -37.19 16.82 22.61
C LEU A 71 -35.93 17.69 22.52
N ASN A 72 -35.98 18.92 23.04
CA ASN A 72 -34.82 19.80 23.08
C ASN A 72 -33.69 19.22 23.95
N ALA A 73 -34.03 18.67 25.12
CA ALA A 73 -33.05 17.99 25.97
C ALA A 73 -32.43 16.77 25.27
N THR A 74 -33.22 15.95 24.56
CA THR A 74 -32.69 14.82 23.79
C THR A 74 -31.83 15.25 22.61
N LEU A 75 -32.17 16.38 21.95
CA LEU A 75 -31.38 16.92 20.85
C LEU A 75 -30.02 17.40 21.34
N LEU A 76 -29.97 18.12 22.47
CA LEU A 76 -28.71 18.56 23.08
C LEU A 76 -27.83 17.38 23.48
N ASN A 77 -28.40 16.35 24.12
CA ASN A 77 -27.63 15.15 24.46
C ASN A 77 -27.09 14.44 23.21
N LEU A 78 -27.90 14.30 22.16
CA LEU A 78 -27.46 13.69 20.90
C LEU A 78 -26.36 14.51 20.23
N GLN A 79 -26.46 15.85 20.29
CA GLN A 79 -25.44 16.75 19.76
C GLN A 79 -24.12 16.58 20.53
N ASP A 80 -24.18 16.54 21.86
CA ASP A 80 -23.01 16.31 22.70
C ASP A 80 -22.39 14.93 22.41
N ASP A 81 -23.19 13.88 22.31
CA ASP A 81 -22.74 12.52 21.96
C ASP A 81 -22.07 12.51 20.57
N MET A 82 -22.68 13.12 19.55
CA MET A 82 -22.09 13.22 18.21
C MET A 82 -20.74 13.95 18.24
N THR A 83 -20.63 15.06 18.97
CA THR A 83 -19.34 15.76 19.11
C THR A 83 -18.30 14.92 19.84
N GLY A 84 -18.73 14.13 20.83
CA GLY A 84 -17.89 13.15 21.53
C GLY A 84 -17.36 12.07 20.58
N TYR A 85 -18.23 11.45 19.77
CA TYR A 85 -17.84 10.45 18.79
C TYR A 85 -16.89 10.99 17.73
N VAL A 86 -17.14 12.19 17.19
CA VAL A 86 -16.25 12.83 16.21
C VAL A 86 -14.87 13.07 16.79
N ARG A 87 -14.78 13.54 18.04
CA ARG A 87 -13.49 13.74 18.73
C ARG A 87 -12.78 12.42 18.98
N GLN A 88 -13.50 11.40 19.43
CA GLN A 88 -12.93 10.06 19.67
C GLN A 88 -12.43 9.42 18.37
N GLN A 89 -13.19 9.54 17.28
CA GLN A 89 -12.82 9.05 15.97
C GLN A 89 -11.61 9.80 15.39
N ALA A 90 -11.54 11.12 15.56
CA ALA A 90 -10.37 11.90 15.16
C ALA A 90 -9.12 11.47 15.94
N ALA A 91 -9.25 11.27 17.25
CA ALA A 91 -8.14 10.80 18.09
C ALA A 91 -7.69 9.37 17.75
N SER A 92 -8.62 8.46 17.44
CA SER A 92 -8.27 7.10 17.04
C SER A 92 -7.63 7.06 15.66
N SER A 93 -8.15 7.83 14.70
CA SER A 93 -7.56 7.98 13.36
C SER A 93 -6.14 8.54 13.45
N GLN A 94 -5.88 9.55 14.28
CA GLN A 94 -4.52 10.08 14.48
C GLN A 94 -3.54 9.03 15.02
N ARG A 95 -3.98 8.18 15.96
CA ARG A 95 -3.16 7.08 16.49
C ARG A 95 -2.82 6.06 15.41
N VAL A 96 -3.81 5.67 14.60
CA VAL A 96 -3.58 4.75 13.47
C VAL A 96 -2.61 5.37 12.47
N HIS A 97 -2.77 6.64 12.12
CA HIS A 97 -1.86 7.34 11.21
C HIS A 97 -0.43 7.39 11.76
N ALA A 98 -0.25 7.75 13.04
CA ALA A 98 1.06 7.75 13.69
C ALA A 98 1.70 6.35 13.68
N GLN A 99 0.92 5.31 13.97
CA GLN A 99 1.39 3.93 13.92
C GLN A 99 1.80 3.52 12.50
N THR A 100 0.98 3.80 11.49
CA THR A 100 1.31 3.50 10.09
C THR A 100 2.53 4.24 9.60
N ALA A 101 2.71 5.51 9.99
CA ALA A 101 3.89 6.29 9.65
C ALA A 101 5.15 5.70 10.27
N SER A 102 5.08 5.24 11.52
CA SER A 102 6.21 4.59 12.19
C SER A 102 6.58 3.26 11.51
N SER A 103 5.59 2.43 11.15
CA SER A 103 5.82 1.18 10.41
C SER A 103 6.45 1.44 9.04
N PHE A 104 5.98 2.45 8.31
CA PHE A 104 6.55 2.82 7.02
C PHE A 104 8.01 3.27 7.15
N GLN A 105 8.33 4.04 8.19
CA GLN A 105 9.71 4.46 8.47
C GLN A 105 10.62 3.26 8.76
N THR A 106 10.15 2.27 9.51
CA THR A 106 10.90 1.03 9.75
C THR A 106 11.12 0.25 8.45
N LEU A 107 10.08 0.05 7.65
CA LEU A 107 10.20 -0.62 6.34
C LEU A 107 11.17 0.11 5.40
N SER A 108 11.18 1.44 5.40
CA SER A 108 12.13 2.22 4.62
C SER A 108 13.58 1.95 5.06
N ARG A 109 13.83 1.93 6.39
CA ARG A 109 15.15 1.61 6.93
C ARG A 109 15.58 0.19 6.59
N ASP A 110 14.66 -0.76 6.62
CA ASP A 110 14.93 -2.17 6.28
C ASP A 110 15.22 -2.33 4.77
N LEU A 111 14.53 -1.60 3.90
CA LEU A 111 14.82 -1.60 2.48
C LEU A 111 16.18 -0.97 2.18
N ASP A 112 16.55 0.10 2.88
CA ASP A 112 17.84 0.75 2.70
C ASP A 112 18.99 -0.15 3.21
N SER A 113 18.81 -0.84 4.35
CA SER A 113 19.80 -1.80 4.84
C SER A 113 19.95 -3.00 3.91
N LEU A 114 18.85 -3.53 3.38
CA LEU A 114 18.88 -4.62 2.41
C LEU A 114 19.57 -4.22 1.10
N ARG A 115 19.36 -2.97 0.63
CA ARG A 115 20.06 -2.43 -0.54
C ARG A 115 21.57 -2.33 -0.32
N LEU A 116 21.98 -1.90 0.87
CA LEU A 116 23.40 -1.84 1.22
C LEU A 116 24.01 -3.24 1.25
N GLN A 117 23.34 -4.21 1.87
CA GLN A 117 23.78 -5.60 1.91
C GLN A 117 23.86 -6.21 0.51
N MET A 118 22.86 -6.00 -0.34
CA MET A 118 22.87 -6.49 -1.72
C MET A 118 24.04 -5.90 -2.52
N ASN A 119 24.33 -4.61 -2.34
CA ASN A 119 25.45 -3.97 -3.03
C ASN A 119 26.80 -4.53 -2.55
N GLU A 120 26.94 -4.78 -1.25
CA GLU A 120 28.12 -5.44 -0.67
C GLU A 120 28.27 -6.86 -1.24
N ASP A 121 27.20 -7.67 -1.24
CA ASP A 121 27.20 -9.03 -1.79
C ASP A 121 27.57 -9.06 -3.28
N VAL A 122 27.03 -8.11 -4.07
CA VAL A 122 27.39 -7.97 -5.50
C VAL A 122 28.86 -7.64 -5.65
N SER A 123 29.41 -6.75 -4.83
CA SER A 123 30.83 -6.39 -4.87
C SER A 123 31.74 -7.59 -4.52
N VAL A 124 31.41 -8.32 -3.46
CA VAL A 124 32.15 -9.53 -3.04
C VAL A 124 32.05 -10.62 -4.11
N ASN A 125 30.87 -10.81 -4.70
CA ASN A 125 30.69 -11.80 -5.75
C ASN A 125 31.44 -11.41 -7.04
N MET A 126 31.50 -10.12 -7.37
CA MET A 126 32.27 -9.60 -8.50
C MET A 126 33.78 -9.84 -8.30
N GLU A 127 34.32 -9.61 -7.09
CA GLU A 127 35.71 -9.93 -6.76
C GLU A 127 36.01 -11.42 -6.88
N ARG A 128 35.11 -12.28 -6.35
CA ARG A 128 35.23 -13.74 -6.48
C ARG A 128 35.20 -14.19 -7.94
N SER A 129 34.30 -13.62 -8.73
CA SER A 129 34.18 -13.91 -10.16
C SER A 129 35.44 -13.51 -10.93
N HIS A 130 36.01 -12.34 -10.61
CA HIS A 130 37.29 -11.92 -11.19
C HIS A 130 38.46 -12.81 -10.78
N GLY A 131 38.49 -13.29 -9.52
CA GLY A 131 39.46 -14.28 -9.07
C GLY A 131 39.35 -15.58 -9.86
N ALA A 132 38.15 -16.13 -9.95
CA ALA A 132 37.88 -17.36 -10.70
C ALA A 132 38.23 -17.24 -12.20
N ALA A 133 37.96 -16.08 -12.82
CA ALA A 133 38.34 -15.81 -14.19
C ALA A 133 39.87 -15.81 -14.38
N ARG A 134 40.62 -15.18 -13.46
CA ARG A 134 42.09 -15.21 -13.49
C ARG A 134 42.65 -16.60 -13.29
N ASP A 135 42.08 -17.39 -12.38
CA ASP A 135 42.50 -18.77 -12.15
C ASP A 135 42.25 -19.63 -13.39
N ALA A 136 41.10 -19.45 -14.05
CA ALA A 136 40.80 -20.11 -15.32
C ALA A 136 41.80 -19.74 -16.41
N ASP A 137 42.16 -18.45 -16.54
CA ASP A 137 43.17 -17.98 -17.48
C ASP A 137 44.56 -18.58 -17.18
N GLN A 138 44.95 -18.69 -15.90
CA GLN A 138 46.20 -19.33 -15.49
C GLN A 138 46.22 -20.82 -15.83
N ILE A 139 45.12 -21.54 -15.61
CA ILE A 139 44.99 -22.95 -15.97
C ILE A 139 45.11 -23.12 -17.49
N ILE A 140 44.43 -22.27 -18.27
CA ILE A 140 44.53 -22.29 -19.73
C ILE A 140 45.97 -22.03 -20.18
N ALA A 141 46.67 -21.05 -19.60
CA ALA A 141 48.06 -20.77 -19.90
C ALA A 141 48.99 -21.95 -19.55
N ALA A 142 48.81 -22.59 -18.40
CA ALA A 142 49.56 -23.78 -18.01
C ALA A 142 49.32 -24.96 -18.97
N LEU A 143 48.07 -25.19 -19.37
CA LEU A 143 47.70 -26.21 -20.36
C LEU A 143 48.33 -25.94 -21.73
N GLN A 144 48.43 -24.68 -22.16
CA GLN A 144 49.13 -24.32 -23.40
C GLN A 144 50.62 -24.68 -23.36
N VAL A 145 51.29 -24.46 -22.23
CA VAL A 145 52.69 -24.86 -22.03
C VAL A 145 52.82 -26.38 -22.11
N HIS A 146 51.98 -27.14 -21.42
CA HIS A 146 51.99 -28.61 -21.49
C HIS A 146 51.70 -29.13 -22.90
N ALA A 147 50.76 -28.52 -23.62
CA ALA A 147 50.47 -28.88 -25.01
C ALA A 147 51.67 -28.62 -25.94
N SER A 148 52.43 -27.56 -25.70
CA SER A 148 53.66 -27.27 -26.46
C SER A 148 54.75 -28.34 -26.23
N LEU A 149 54.90 -28.81 -24.99
CA LEU A 149 55.84 -29.86 -24.62
C LEU A 149 55.45 -31.22 -25.23
N ILE A 150 54.17 -31.59 -25.18
CA ILE A 150 53.67 -32.81 -25.83
C ILE A 150 53.92 -32.76 -27.34
N ARG A 151 53.78 -31.59 -27.98
CA ARG A 151 54.15 -31.41 -29.39
C ARG A 151 55.64 -31.64 -29.62
N SER A 152 56.53 -31.03 -28.84
CA SER A 152 57.97 -31.22 -29.03
C SER A 152 58.37 -32.68 -28.85
N LEU A 153 57.74 -33.37 -27.88
CA LEU A 153 57.90 -34.82 -27.70
C LEU A 153 57.41 -35.59 -28.93
N GLY A 154 56.24 -35.24 -29.48
CA GLY A 154 55.69 -35.86 -30.69
C GLY A 154 56.64 -35.75 -31.89
N VAL A 155 57.32 -34.61 -32.07
CA VAL A 155 58.36 -34.44 -33.11
C VAL A 155 59.55 -35.37 -32.85
N SER A 156 60.07 -35.39 -31.62
CA SER A 156 61.19 -36.28 -31.27
C SER A 156 60.85 -37.76 -31.45
N VAL A 157 59.62 -38.19 -31.12
CA VAL A 157 59.14 -39.56 -31.32
C VAL A 157 59.04 -39.89 -32.82
N ALA A 158 58.58 -38.95 -33.65
CA ALA A 158 58.56 -39.12 -35.09
C ALA A 158 59.97 -39.26 -35.68
N ASP A 159 60.94 -38.49 -35.18
CA ASP A 159 62.34 -38.57 -35.61
C ASP A 159 62.99 -39.89 -35.20
N ILE A 160 62.73 -40.37 -33.98
CA ILE A 160 63.18 -41.70 -33.52
C ILE A 160 62.56 -42.80 -34.40
N ALA A 161 61.27 -42.72 -34.71
CA ALA A 161 60.62 -43.67 -35.61
C ALA A 161 61.26 -43.65 -37.01
N ASN A 162 61.52 -42.46 -37.58
CA ASN A 162 62.22 -42.36 -38.86
C ASN A 162 63.63 -42.94 -38.81
N PHE A 163 64.38 -42.68 -37.73
CA PHE A 163 65.72 -43.24 -37.53
C PHE A 163 65.70 -44.76 -37.40
N MET A 164 64.78 -45.32 -36.60
CA MET A 164 64.63 -46.77 -36.46
C MET A 164 64.30 -47.42 -37.79
N HIS A 165 63.43 -46.79 -38.59
CA HIS A 165 63.12 -47.25 -39.94
C HIS A 165 64.34 -47.22 -40.86
N ASP A 166 65.13 -46.13 -40.85
CA ASP A 166 66.37 -46.03 -41.64
C ASP A 166 67.42 -47.06 -41.20
N GLN A 167 67.54 -47.33 -39.89
CA GLN A 167 68.43 -48.37 -39.37
C GLN A 167 67.98 -49.78 -39.79
N GLU A 168 66.68 -50.06 -39.76
CA GLU A 168 66.12 -51.34 -40.23
C GLU A 168 66.44 -51.56 -41.72
N LEU A 169 66.31 -50.50 -42.54
CA LEU A 169 66.66 -50.51 -43.96
C LEU A 169 68.17 -50.74 -44.19
N ARG A 170 69.04 -50.08 -43.40
CA ARG A 170 70.50 -50.21 -43.53
C ARG A 170 71.03 -51.58 -43.10
N LEU A 171 70.44 -52.18 -42.06
CA LEU A 171 70.87 -53.47 -41.53
C LEU A 171 70.27 -54.67 -42.28
N GLY A 172 69.30 -54.44 -43.17
CA GLY A 172 68.58 -55.51 -43.88
C GLY A 172 67.73 -56.38 -42.95
N LEU A 173 67.44 -55.90 -41.74
CA LEU A 173 66.72 -56.62 -40.69
C LEU A 173 65.21 -56.40 -40.79
N SER A 174 64.65 -56.46 -41.99
CA SER A 174 63.19 -56.41 -42.19
C SER A 174 62.56 -57.67 -41.60
N ALA A 175 62.35 -57.66 -40.29
CA ALA A 175 61.70 -58.74 -39.58
C ALA A 175 60.24 -58.78 -40.05
N PRO A 176 59.74 -59.93 -40.56
CA PRO A 176 58.35 -60.06 -41.01
C PRO A 176 57.41 -59.94 -39.78
N GLY A 177 57.03 -58.70 -39.44
CA GLY A 177 56.21 -58.35 -38.27
C GLY A 177 56.69 -57.14 -37.46
N GLY A 178 57.90 -56.60 -37.71
CA GLY A 178 58.46 -55.45 -36.98
C GLY A 178 57.90 -54.08 -37.39
N SER A 179 57.52 -53.92 -38.65
CA SER A 179 57.06 -52.64 -39.24
C SER A 179 55.78 -52.08 -38.60
N LEU A 180 54.88 -52.94 -38.12
CA LEU A 180 53.60 -52.55 -37.51
C LEU A 180 53.76 -51.71 -36.24
N LYS A 181 54.78 -52.00 -35.41
CA LYS A 181 55.05 -51.22 -34.19
C LYS A 181 55.61 -49.84 -34.49
N LEU A 182 56.35 -49.73 -35.59
CA LEU A 182 56.96 -48.51 -36.09
C LEU A 182 55.90 -47.55 -36.67
N ASP A 183 54.96 -48.09 -37.44
CA ASP A 183 53.81 -47.34 -37.94
C ASP A 183 52.88 -46.87 -36.82
N GLU A 184 52.73 -47.66 -35.75
CA GLU A 184 51.99 -47.25 -34.56
C GLU A 184 52.67 -46.07 -33.85
N LEU A 185 54.00 -46.10 -33.71
CA LEU A 185 54.77 -44.98 -33.14
C LEU A 185 54.58 -43.70 -33.96
N ARG A 186 54.63 -43.82 -35.30
CA ARG A 186 54.39 -42.70 -36.22
C ARG A 186 52.97 -42.15 -36.11
N ARG A 187 51.97 -43.04 -35.97
CA ARG A 187 50.56 -42.66 -35.78
C ARG A 187 50.32 -41.97 -34.44
N VAL A 188 50.98 -42.40 -33.37
CA VAL A 188 50.93 -41.74 -32.06
C VAL A 188 51.59 -40.36 -32.13
N ALA A 189 52.75 -40.24 -32.79
CA ALA A 189 53.43 -38.97 -32.98
C ALA A 189 52.57 -37.96 -33.78
N VAL A 190 51.87 -38.42 -34.82
CA VAL A 190 50.92 -37.60 -35.58
C VAL A 190 49.76 -37.14 -34.70
N ARG A 191 49.15 -38.04 -33.91
CA ARG A 191 48.09 -37.67 -32.95
C ARG A 191 48.56 -36.66 -31.90
N MET A 192 49.78 -36.82 -31.38
CA MET A 192 50.40 -35.86 -30.46
C MET A 192 50.62 -34.49 -31.10
N ARG A 193 50.92 -34.45 -32.40
CA ARG A 193 51.07 -33.22 -33.18
C ARG A 193 49.73 -32.54 -33.50
N GLU A 194 48.67 -33.31 -33.66
CA GLU A 194 47.32 -32.88 -34.08
C GLU A 194 46.41 -32.41 -32.93
N LEU A 195 46.73 -32.69 -31.66
CA LEU A 195 45.98 -32.25 -30.46
C LEU A 195 45.83 -30.71 -30.28
N LYS A 196 46.14 -29.89 -31.28
CA LYS A 196 46.32 -28.43 -31.18
C LYS A 196 45.27 -27.59 -31.88
N ASP A 197 44.17 -28.12 -32.41
CA ASP A 197 43.09 -27.21 -32.83
C ASP A 197 42.01 -27.10 -31.77
N PRO A 198 42.13 -26.17 -30.80
CA PRO A 198 40.96 -25.76 -30.02
C PRO A 198 39.88 -25.13 -30.93
N ALA A 199 40.21 -24.82 -32.19
CA ALA A 199 39.25 -24.48 -33.24
C ALA A 199 38.22 -25.61 -33.50
N PHE A 200 38.60 -26.89 -33.37
CA PHE A 200 37.65 -28.02 -33.47
C PHE A 200 36.74 -28.15 -32.24
N ALA A 201 37.17 -27.69 -31.07
CA ALA A 201 36.31 -27.66 -29.88
C ALA A 201 35.28 -26.51 -29.96
N LYS A 202 35.64 -25.39 -30.59
CA LYS A 202 34.76 -24.22 -30.72
C LYS A 202 33.65 -24.40 -31.76
N THR A 203 33.85 -25.26 -32.77
CA THR A 203 32.79 -25.62 -33.74
C THR A 203 31.79 -26.61 -33.14
N ALA A 204 32.22 -27.59 -32.35
CA ALA A 204 31.32 -28.56 -31.71
C ALA A 204 30.36 -27.93 -30.70
N SER A 205 30.78 -26.89 -29.98
CA SER A 205 29.92 -26.21 -28.99
C SER A 205 28.91 -25.23 -29.59
N LYS A 206 29.10 -24.80 -30.85
CA LYS A 206 28.22 -23.84 -31.50
C LYS A 206 26.96 -24.52 -32.07
N ASP A 207 27.07 -25.79 -32.44
CA ASP A 207 25.96 -26.58 -32.98
C ASP A 207 24.99 -27.07 -31.89
N SER A 208 25.44 -27.22 -30.62
CA SER A 208 24.59 -27.67 -29.51
C SER A 208 23.66 -26.60 -28.95
N LEU A 209 23.89 -25.32 -29.25
CA LEU A 209 23.06 -24.20 -28.78
C LEU A 209 21.91 -23.84 -29.76
N GLN A 210 21.90 -24.41 -30.97
CA GLN A 210 20.82 -24.17 -31.95
C GLN A 210 19.59 -25.08 -31.78
N TYR A 211 19.63 -26.09 -30.89
CA TYR A 211 18.54 -27.06 -30.71
C TYR A 211 17.67 -26.84 -29.45
N SER A 212 17.79 -25.69 -28.78
CA SER A 212 16.96 -25.36 -27.62
C SER A 212 16.16 -24.08 -27.87
N HIS A 213 15.16 -24.18 -28.76
CA HIS A 213 14.07 -23.23 -28.89
C HIS A 213 12.77 -23.98 -29.16
#